data_AF-A0A976G4U3-F1
#
_entry.id   AF-A0A976G4U3-F1
#
_cell.length_a   1.000
_cell.length_b   1.000
_cell.length_c   1.000
_cell.angle_alpha   90.00
_cell.angle_beta   90.00
_cell.angle_gamma   90.00
#
_symmetry.space_group_name_H-M   'P 1'
#
loop_
_entity.id
_entity.type
_entity.pdbx_description
1 polymer ?
#
loop_
_entity_poly.entity_id
_entity_poly.type
_entity_poly.pdbx_seq_one_letter_code
_entity_poly.pdbx_strand_id
1 'polypeptide(L)'
;MNATEFFAEAKKLNIRLDLPADLSIPAHSLSNEALFQLPLLAMTILAISKGSAKPLLPEVGQLVGECLERTVAGFKGSSQDIGWSGNLRIRTIKALTFLEATRQIAVDKHTRRITATELGKKVYQTAIAGDGPLAMSMKTIEISYQYIRDEARIRGEVN
;
A
#
# COMPACT_ATOMS: atom_id res chain seq x y z
N MET A 1 -26.76 30.71 -25.04
CA MET A 1 -27.62 29.87 -24.20
C MET A 1 -26.83 29.49 -22.96
N ASN A 2 -27.28 29.91 -21.78
CA ASN A 2 -26.67 29.51 -20.51
C ASN A 2 -27.35 28.24 -19.96
N ALA A 3 -26.75 27.61 -18.95
CA ALA A 3 -27.29 26.37 -18.38
C ALA A 3 -28.73 26.54 -17.88
N THR A 4 -29.07 27.69 -17.32
CA THR A 4 -30.40 27.98 -16.79
C THR A 4 -31.46 28.02 -17.89
N GLU A 5 -31.17 28.66 -19.02
CA GLU A 5 -32.04 28.69 -20.21
C GLU A 5 -32.23 27.30 -20.81
N PHE A 6 -31.17 26.50 -20.83
CA PHE A 6 -31.22 25.12 -21.32
C PHE A 6 -32.16 24.24 -20.49
N PHE A 7 -32.05 24.27 -19.15
CA PHE A 7 -32.91 23.46 -18.29
C PHE A 7 -34.37 23.94 -18.28
N ALA A 8 -34.61 25.25 -18.42
CA ALA A 8 -35.95 25.80 -18.55
C ALA A 8 -36.65 25.29 -19.81
N GLU A 9 -35.96 25.31 -20.95
CA GLU A 9 -36.54 24.87 -22.22
C GLU A 9 -36.66 23.34 -22.29
N ALA A 10 -35.70 22.59 -21.75
CA ALA A 10 -35.78 21.13 -21.64
C ALA A 10 -36.99 20.68 -20.79
N LYS A 11 -37.31 21.41 -19.72
CA LYS A 11 -38.48 21.15 -18.88
C LYS A 11 -39.79 21.45 -19.61
N LYS A 12 -39.84 22.54 -20.38
CA LYS A 12 -40.98 22.93 -21.21
C LYS A 12 -41.25 21.93 -22.33
N LEU A 13 -40.19 21.38 -22.93
CA LEU A 13 -40.26 20.34 -23.96
C LEU A 13 -40.51 18.94 -23.39
N ASN A 14 -40.63 18.81 -22.07
CA ASN A 14 -40.87 17.55 -21.35
C ASN A 14 -39.90 16.44 -21.76
N ILE A 15 -38.63 16.82 -21.97
CA ILE A 15 -37.58 15.89 -22.38
C ILE A 15 -37.34 14.91 -21.24
N ARG A 16 -37.71 13.65 -21.46
CA ARG A 16 -37.41 12.54 -20.56
C ARG A 16 -36.15 11.87 -21.06
N LEU A 17 -35.10 11.92 -20.25
CA LEU A 17 -33.90 11.13 -20.48
C LEU A 17 -34.11 9.78 -19.80
N ASP A 18 -34.23 8.73 -20.60
CA ASP A 18 -34.05 7.36 -20.08
C ASP A 18 -32.56 7.22 -19.73
N LEU A 19 -32.26 7.46 -18.46
CA LEU A 19 -30.97 7.10 -17.90
C LEU A 19 -30.98 5.57 -17.76
N PRO A 20 -30.02 4.85 -18.37
CA PRO A 20 -29.90 3.43 -18.11
C PRO A 20 -29.77 3.21 -16.59
N ALA A 21 -30.65 2.39 -16.03
CA ALA A 21 -30.71 2.11 -14.58
C ALA A 21 -29.37 1.57 -14.03
N ASP A 22 -28.54 1.02 -14.91
CA ASP A 22 -27.17 0.62 -14.63
C ASP A 22 -26.16 1.63 -15.19
N LEU A 23 -26.25 2.88 -14.75
CA LEU A 23 -25.01 3.57 -14.39
C LEU A 23 -24.64 3.10 -12.98
N SER A 24 -24.32 1.81 -12.85
CA SER A 24 -23.24 1.48 -11.95
C SER A 24 -22.10 2.33 -12.48
N ILE A 25 -21.87 3.48 -11.84
CA ILE A 25 -20.54 4.09 -11.85
C ILE A 25 -19.71 2.86 -11.55
N PRO A 26 -18.86 2.35 -12.49
CA PRO A 26 -17.90 1.38 -12.06
C PRO A 26 -17.28 2.12 -10.91
N ALA A 27 -17.41 1.60 -9.69
CA ALA A 27 -16.41 1.91 -8.72
C ALA A 27 -15.17 1.49 -9.50
N HIS A 28 -14.50 2.45 -10.14
CA HIS A 28 -13.10 2.39 -10.39
C HIS A 28 -12.57 2.33 -8.96
N SER A 29 -12.72 1.14 -8.36
CA SER A 29 -11.75 0.59 -7.45
C SER A 29 -10.47 0.95 -8.15
N LEU A 30 -9.77 1.91 -7.55
CA LEU A 30 -8.46 2.32 -7.99
C LEU A 30 -7.78 1.01 -8.38
N SER A 31 -7.44 0.84 -9.67
CA SER A 31 -6.84 -0.41 -10.08
C SER A 31 -5.69 -0.64 -9.11
N ASN A 32 -5.57 -1.82 -8.51
CA ASN A 32 -4.58 -2.05 -7.45
C ASN A 32 -3.17 -1.60 -7.92
N GLU A 33 -2.94 -1.62 -9.24
CA GLU A 33 -1.78 -1.03 -9.91
C GLU A 33 -1.52 0.47 -9.63
N ALA A 34 -2.54 1.31 -9.53
CA ALA A 34 -2.39 2.74 -9.24
C ALA A 34 -1.97 3.00 -7.77
N LEU A 35 -2.25 2.05 -6.88
CA LEU A 35 -1.94 2.14 -5.45
C LEU A 35 -0.51 1.66 -5.12
N PHE A 36 0.11 0.85 -5.99
CA PHE A 36 1.48 0.35 -5.81
C PHE A 36 2.54 1.35 -6.32
N GLN A 37 2.50 2.57 -5.79
CA GLN A 37 3.49 3.59 -6.11
C GLN A 37 4.79 3.32 -5.36
N LEU A 38 5.92 3.51 -6.04
CA LEU A 38 7.26 3.25 -5.51
C LEU A 38 7.51 3.93 -4.14
N PRO A 39 7.12 5.20 -3.89
CA PRO A 39 7.36 5.85 -2.61
C PRO A 39 6.63 5.17 -1.44
N LEU A 40 5.37 4.76 -1.65
CA LEU A 40 4.60 4.07 -0.61
C LEU A 40 5.22 2.71 -0.28
N LEU A 41 5.57 1.92 -1.30
CA LEU A 41 6.23 0.62 -1.10
C LEU A 41 7.57 0.79 -0.39
N ALA A 42 8.36 1.80 -0.77
CA ALA A 42 9.63 2.09 -0.11
C ALA A 42 9.43 2.44 1.38
N MET A 43 8.44 3.27 1.70
CA MET A 43 8.09 3.61 3.07
C MET A 43 7.62 2.40 3.87
N THR A 44 6.79 1.52 3.29
CA THR A 44 6.37 0.26 3.92
C THR A 44 7.56 -0.64 4.21
N ILE A 45 8.48 -0.82 3.26
CA ILE A 45 9.68 -1.65 3.47
C ILE A 45 10.54 -1.05 4.60
N LEU A 46 10.73 0.27 4.64
CA LEU A 46 11.46 0.93 5.73
C LEU A 46 10.77 0.74 7.08
N ALA A 47 9.44 0.86 7.13
CA ALA A 47 8.64 0.65 8.34
C ALA A 47 8.87 -0.73 8.95
N ILE A 48 8.84 -1.79 8.13
CA ILE A 48 9.01 -3.17 8.61
C ILE A 48 10.48 -3.57 8.80
N SER A 49 11.42 -2.88 8.15
CA SER A 49 12.86 -3.21 8.23
C SER A 49 13.62 -2.45 9.33
N LYS A 50 13.02 -1.42 9.94
CA LYS A 50 13.66 -0.65 11.02
C LYS A 50 13.60 -1.35 12.39
N GLY A 51 12.56 -2.16 12.63
CA GLY A 51 12.31 -2.85 13.91
C GLY A 51 13.28 -3.99 14.22
N SER A 52 13.11 -4.67 15.36
CA SER A 52 13.97 -5.81 15.74
C SER A 52 13.71 -7.06 14.88
N ALA A 53 12.44 -7.34 14.57
CA ALA A 53 12.05 -8.41 13.66
C ALA A 53 12.37 -7.99 12.22
N LYS A 54 13.43 -8.54 11.64
CA LYS A 54 13.85 -8.23 10.26
C LYS A 54 13.16 -9.15 9.26
N PRO A 55 12.47 -8.63 8.24
CA PRO A 55 11.87 -9.48 7.21
C PRO A 55 12.95 -10.17 6.37
N LEU A 56 12.67 -11.38 5.91
CA LEU A 56 13.51 -12.09 4.95
C LEU A 56 13.21 -11.59 3.53
N LEU A 57 14.22 -11.60 2.68
CA LEU A 57 14.07 -11.19 1.29
C LEU A 57 13.01 -11.98 0.50
N PRO A 58 12.89 -13.32 0.63
CA PRO A 58 11.89 -14.07 -0.14
C PRO A 58 10.44 -13.73 0.22
N GLU A 59 10.17 -13.32 1.46
CA GLU A 59 8.83 -13.03 1.98
C GLU A 59 8.44 -11.55 1.86
N VAL A 60 9.38 -10.65 1.55
CA VAL A 60 9.14 -9.19 1.64
C VAL A 60 7.95 -8.72 0.79
N GLY A 61 7.76 -9.32 -0.40
CA GLY A 61 6.63 -9.00 -1.27
C GLY A 61 5.28 -9.37 -0.64
N GLN A 62 5.21 -10.53 -0.01
CA GLN A 62 4.02 -11.01 0.69
C GLN A 62 3.74 -10.16 1.93
N LEU A 63 4.74 -9.93 2.78
CA LEU A 63 4.61 -9.12 4.00
C LEU A 63 4.15 -7.69 3.70
N VAL A 64 4.69 -7.06 2.65
CA VAL A 64 4.26 -5.74 2.19
C VAL A 64 2.79 -5.78 1.77
N GLY A 65 2.37 -6.80 1.03
CA GLY A 65 0.97 -6.97 0.62
C GLY A 65 0.03 -7.12 1.82
N GLU A 66 0.32 -8.04 2.72
CA GLU A 66 -0.48 -8.29 3.93
C GLU A 66 -0.56 -7.04 4.83
N CYS A 67 0.54 -6.29 4.97
CA CYS A 67 0.52 -5.03 5.73
C CYS A 67 -0.39 -3.98 5.07
N LEU A 68 -0.34 -3.85 3.74
CA LEU A 68 -1.16 -2.89 3.00
C LEU A 68 -2.65 -3.26 3.05
N GLU A 69 -2.99 -4.55 2.89
CA GLU A 69 -4.36 -5.07 3.03
C GLU A 69 -4.97 -4.73 4.40
N ARG A 70 -4.20 -4.91 5.47
CA ARG A 70 -4.64 -4.63 6.84
C ARG A 70 -4.78 -3.13 7.12
N THR A 71 -4.06 -2.28 6.38
CA THR A 71 -3.94 -0.83 6.66
C THR A 71 -4.86 0.05 5.81
N VAL A 72 -4.98 -0.21 4.50
CA VAL A 72 -5.69 0.70 3.58
C VAL A 72 -7.12 0.19 3.35
N ALA A 73 -8.11 1.01 3.71
CA ALA A 73 -9.52 0.64 3.55
C ALA A 73 -9.89 0.28 2.09
N GLY A 74 -9.24 0.88 1.10
CA GLY A 74 -9.42 0.56 -0.32
C GLY A 74 -8.96 -0.84 -0.74
N PHE A 75 -8.24 -1.57 0.12
CA PHE A 75 -7.85 -2.96 -0.12
C PHE A 75 -8.72 -3.97 0.65
N LYS A 76 -9.55 -3.51 1.60
CA LYS A 76 -10.53 -4.38 2.29
C LYS A 76 -11.65 -4.76 1.32
N GLY A 77 -11.70 -6.02 0.91
CA GLY A 77 -12.70 -6.54 -0.03
C GLY A 77 -12.25 -6.56 -1.49
N SER A 78 -11.00 -6.19 -1.79
CA SER A 78 -10.36 -6.54 -3.06
C SER A 78 -10.27 -8.06 -3.12
N SER A 79 -11.07 -8.68 -3.97
CA SER A 79 -11.22 -10.13 -4.20
C SER A 79 -9.99 -10.84 -4.77
N GLN A 80 -8.80 -10.25 -4.62
CA GLN A 80 -7.52 -10.81 -5.00
C GLN A 80 -6.55 -10.61 -3.85
N ASP A 81 -6.06 -11.71 -3.26
CA ASP A 81 -5.04 -11.67 -2.21
C ASP A 81 -3.83 -10.87 -2.74
N ILE A 82 -3.69 -9.64 -2.28
CA ILE A 82 -2.68 -8.68 -2.73
C ILE A 82 -1.28 -9.20 -2.40
N GLY A 83 -1.12 -9.90 -1.27
CA GLY A 83 0.10 -10.64 -0.94
C GLY A 83 0.55 -11.64 -2.03
N TRP A 84 -0.35 -12.08 -2.91
CA TRP A 84 -0.09 -12.99 -4.03
C TRP A 84 -0.01 -12.28 -5.40
N SER A 85 -0.25 -10.96 -5.45
CA SER A 85 -0.14 -10.18 -6.69
C SER A 85 1.29 -10.18 -7.22
N GLY A 86 1.50 -10.78 -8.39
CA GLY A 86 2.79 -10.76 -9.08
C GLY A 86 3.27 -9.34 -9.38
N ASN A 87 2.36 -8.42 -9.72
CA ASN A 87 2.67 -7.02 -9.99
C ASN A 87 3.16 -6.30 -8.72
N LEU A 88 2.49 -6.51 -7.57
CA LEU A 88 2.97 -5.98 -6.30
C LEU A 88 4.37 -6.50 -6.01
N ARG A 89 4.60 -7.81 -6.12
CA ARG A 89 5.92 -8.42 -5.84
C ARG A 89 7.03 -7.79 -6.69
N ILE A 90 6.80 -7.64 -8.01
CA ILE A 90 7.76 -6.98 -8.92
C ILE A 90 8.05 -5.54 -8.45
N ARG A 91 7.01 -4.77 -8.10
CA ARG A 91 7.16 -3.39 -7.67
C ARG A 91 7.83 -3.27 -6.29
N THR A 92 7.57 -4.19 -5.38
CA THR A 92 8.25 -4.28 -4.08
C THR A 92 9.74 -4.53 -4.28
N ILE A 93 10.13 -5.41 -5.21
CA ILE A 93 11.54 -5.62 -5.54
C ILE A 93 12.16 -4.36 -6.15
N LYS A 94 11.46 -3.63 -7.02
CA LYS A 94 11.92 -2.33 -7.55
C LYS A 94 12.14 -1.31 -6.42
N ALA A 95 11.21 -1.22 -5.46
CA ALA A 95 11.33 -0.35 -4.30
C ALA A 95 12.51 -0.73 -3.40
N LEU A 96 12.69 -2.04 -3.16
CA LEU A 96 13.82 -2.55 -2.39
C LEU A 96 15.16 -2.23 -3.07
N THR A 97 15.24 -2.45 -4.38
CA THR A 97 16.44 -2.15 -5.18
C THR A 97 16.78 -0.66 -5.13
N PHE A 98 15.76 0.21 -5.21
CA PHE A 98 15.92 1.65 -5.04
C PHE A 98 16.47 2.01 -3.64
N LEU A 99 15.93 1.41 -2.58
CA LEU A 99 16.38 1.65 -1.21
C LEU A 99 17.82 1.14 -0.98
N GLU A 100 18.20 0.02 -1.56
CA GLU A 100 19.56 -0.51 -1.51
C GLU A 100 20.53 0.38 -2.29
N ALA A 101 20.18 0.79 -3.51
CA ALA A 101 20.98 1.70 -4.33
C ALA A 101 21.21 3.06 -3.66
N THR A 102 20.24 3.54 -2.88
CA THR A 102 20.33 4.78 -2.10
C THR A 102 20.89 4.58 -0.69
N ARG A 103 21.35 3.36 -0.34
CA ARG A 103 21.94 2.99 0.96
C ARG A 103 21.03 3.20 2.17
N GLN A 104 19.72 3.16 1.96
CA GLN A 104 18.71 3.26 3.03
C GLN A 104 18.40 1.91 3.66
N ILE A 105 18.68 0.83 2.93
CA ILE A 105 18.55 -0.55 3.39
C ILE A 105 19.82 -1.33 3.07
N ALA A 106 20.10 -2.34 3.87
CA ALA A 106 21.08 -3.38 3.61
C ALA A 106 20.40 -4.76 3.65
N VAL A 107 20.77 -5.62 2.70
CA VAL A 107 20.39 -7.04 2.71
C VAL A 107 21.59 -7.87 3.15
N ASP A 108 21.44 -8.61 4.24
CA ASP A 108 22.47 -9.51 4.72
C ASP A 108 22.67 -10.67 3.74
N LYS A 109 23.92 -10.94 3.34
CA LYS A 109 24.22 -11.93 2.29
C LYS A 109 24.01 -13.37 2.75
N HIS A 110 24.11 -13.64 4.05
CA HIS A 110 24.04 -15.00 4.60
C HIS A 110 22.63 -15.33 5.08
N THR A 111 22.05 -14.44 5.89
CA THR A 111 20.72 -14.60 6.49
C THR A 111 19.60 -14.12 5.58
N ARG A 112 19.92 -13.34 4.52
CA ARG A 112 18.94 -12.74 3.60
C ARG A 112 17.95 -11.82 4.29
N ARG A 113 18.27 -11.34 5.49
CA ARG A 113 17.46 -10.39 6.26
C ARG A 113 17.65 -8.98 5.74
N ILE A 114 16.55 -8.24 5.68
CA ILE A 114 16.51 -6.85 5.24
C ILE A 114 16.54 -5.95 6.48
N THR A 115 17.48 -5.00 6.51
CA THR A 115 17.65 -4.07 7.63
C THR A 115 17.72 -2.63 7.13
N ALA A 116 16.95 -1.73 7.75
CA ALA A 116 17.11 -0.29 7.51
C ALA A 116 18.44 0.20 8.11
N THR A 117 19.21 0.93 7.30
CA THR A 117 20.44 1.61 7.74
C THR A 117 20.09 2.83 8.60
N GLU A 118 21.09 3.46 9.22
CA GLU A 118 20.87 4.73 9.95
C GLU A 118 20.28 5.83 9.06
N LEU A 119 20.71 5.88 7.78
CA LEU A 119 20.13 6.80 6.80
C LEU A 119 18.65 6.47 6.56
N GLY A 120 18.31 5.21 6.31
CA GLY A 120 16.92 4.79 6.08
C GLY A 120 16.01 5.05 7.28
N LYS A 121 16.52 4.80 8.50
CA LYS A 121 15.81 5.13 9.75
C LYS A 121 15.55 6.63 9.86
N LYS A 122 16.54 7.47 9.58
CA LYS A 122 16.40 8.92 9.61
C LYS A 122 15.40 9.42 8.57
N VAL A 123 15.47 8.91 7.32
CA VAL A 123 14.52 9.26 6.26
C VAL A 123 13.10 8.89 6.68
N TYR A 124 12.91 7.66 7.18
CA TYR A 124 11.63 7.18 7.66
C TYR A 124 11.07 8.06 8.79
N GLN A 125 11.86 8.29 9.85
CA GLN A 125 11.46 9.12 10.99
C GLN A 125 11.09 10.54 10.56
N THR A 126 11.85 11.13 9.64
CA THR A 126 11.57 12.47 9.11
C THR A 126 10.22 12.47 8.37
N ALA A 127 9.94 11.46 7.56
CA ALA A 127 8.70 11.36 6.79
C ALA A 127 7.46 11.12 7.67
N ILE A 128 7.62 10.54 8.87
CA ILE A 128 6.52 10.25 9.80
C ILE A 128 6.48 11.17 11.04
N ALA A 129 7.26 12.24 11.06
CA ALA A 129 7.42 13.11 12.24
C ALA A 129 6.16 13.91 12.64
N GLY A 130 5.12 13.94 11.78
CA GLY A 130 3.84 14.59 12.07
C GLY A 130 2.68 13.60 12.22
N ASP A 131 1.46 14.13 12.25
CA ASP A 131 0.22 13.33 12.37
C ASP A 131 -0.59 13.28 11.07
N GLY A 132 0.09 13.44 9.93
CA GLY A 132 -0.52 13.34 8.61
C GLY A 132 -0.98 11.92 8.27
N PRO A 133 -1.79 11.76 7.20
CA PRO A 133 -2.28 10.45 6.76
C PRO A 133 -1.16 9.42 6.55
N LEU A 134 -0.02 9.83 5.98
CA LEU A 134 1.14 8.95 5.81
C LEU A 134 1.67 8.44 7.15
N ALA A 135 1.83 9.32 8.13
CA ALA A 135 2.35 8.94 9.44
C ALA A 135 1.41 7.95 10.15
N MET A 136 0.10 8.17 10.05
CA MET A 136 -0.91 7.25 10.58
C MET A 136 -0.87 5.90 9.86
N SER A 137 -0.84 5.88 8.53
CA SER A 137 -0.72 4.64 7.76
C SER A 137 0.56 3.88 8.10
N MET A 138 1.69 4.58 8.24
CA MET A 138 2.96 3.95 8.60
C MET A 138 2.94 3.35 10.02
N LYS A 139 2.35 4.05 11.01
CA LYS A 139 2.12 3.50 12.35
C LYS A 139 1.26 2.22 12.30
N THR A 140 0.19 2.20 11.51
CA THR A 140 -0.66 1.01 11.34
C THR A 140 0.08 -0.14 10.66
N ILE A 141 0.93 0.14 9.67
CA ILE A 141 1.76 -0.87 9.01
C ILE A 141 2.73 -1.51 10.01
N GLU A 142 3.39 -0.71 10.84
CA GLU A 142 4.31 -1.23 11.87
C GLU A 142 3.60 -2.20 12.82
N ILE A 143 2.41 -1.81 13.31
CA ILE A 143 1.60 -2.65 14.20
C ILE A 143 1.15 -3.91 13.47
N SER A 144 0.67 -3.78 12.23
CA SER A 144 0.20 -4.91 11.42
C SER A 144 1.31 -5.92 11.18
N TYR A 145 2.53 -5.45 10.91
CA TYR A 145 3.69 -6.31 10.76
C TYR A 145 3.99 -7.10 12.03
N GLN A 146 3.93 -6.45 13.21
CA GLN A 146 4.13 -7.17 14.47
C GLN A 146 3.07 -8.24 14.71
N TYR A 147 1.80 -7.95 14.41
CA TYR A 147 0.74 -8.94 14.51
C TYR A 147 0.94 -10.13 13.57
N ILE A 148 1.34 -9.89 12.31
CA ILE A 148 1.67 -10.97 11.37
C ILE A 148 2.79 -11.85 11.93
N ARG A 149 3.82 -11.24 12.54
CA ARG A 149 4.95 -11.97 13.13
C ARG A 149 4.55 -12.76 14.37
N ASP A 150 3.73 -12.19 15.23
CA ASP A 150 3.21 -12.88 16.41
C ASP A 150 2.31 -14.05 16.03
N GLU A 151 1.44 -13.88 15.04
CA GLU A 151 0.61 -14.96 14.47
C GLU A 151 1.49 -16.10 13.94
N ALA A 152 2.51 -15.78 13.14
CA ALA A 152 3.43 -16.77 12.57
C ALA A 152 4.24 -17.50 13.66
N ARG A 153 4.65 -16.80 14.73
CA ARG A 153 5.32 -17.42 15.89
C ARG A 153 4.40 -18.37 16.64
N ILE A 154 3.14 -17.99 16.89
CA ILE A 154 2.15 -18.85 17.56
C ILE A 154 1.91 -20.13 16.74
N ARG A 155 1.95 -20.05 15.41
CA ARG A 155 1.83 -21.20 14.50
C ARG A 155 3.08 -22.06 14.39
N GLY A 156 4.21 -21.63 14.97
CA GLY A 156 5.50 -22.33 14.86
C GLY A 156 6.21 -22.16 13.52
N GLU A 157 5.80 -21.17 12.72
CA GLU A 157 6.41 -20.87 11.40
C GLU A 157 7.67 -20.01 11.53
N VAL A 158 7.87 -19.39 12.71
CA VAL A 158 9.01 -18.53 12.99
C VAL A 158 9.55 -18.83 14.39
N ASN A 159 10.84 -19.18 14.46
CA ASN A 159 11.60 -19.30 15.71
C ASN A 159 12.21 -17.95 16.12
#